data_AF-A0A829D730-F1
#
_entry.id   AF-A0A829D730-F1
#
_cell.length_a   1.000
_cell.length_b   1.000
_cell.length_c   1.000
_cell.angle_alpha   90.00
_cell.angle_beta   90.00
_cell.angle_gamma   90.00
#
_symmetry.space_group_name_H-M   'P 1'
#
loop_
_entity.id
_entity.type
_entity.pdbx_description
1 polymer ?
#
loop_
_entity_poly.entity_id
_entity_poly.type
_entity_poly.pdbx_seq_one_letter_code
_entity_poly.pdbx_strand_id
1 'polypeptide(L)'
;MKHTNADFVIFKKSVGPVGDDELNSFKKETWTRLKSVRGYFDFNTQTETKGTGGERQGYDAIAEILFDEIESVSNQLDQTCRIFRGTIAENLPITEEIAKTAWNIEQFLPGKQSGNFSVVVVGLKLPEKGNQVFLR
;
A
#
# COMPACT_ATOMS: atom_id res chain seq x y z
N MET A 1 16.82 -10.77 -9.51
CA MET A 1 15.85 -10.05 -8.65
C MET A 1 15.97 -10.58 -7.24
N LYS A 2 16.15 -9.73 -6.24
CA LYS A 2 16.21 -10.13 -4.82
C LYS A 2 14.82 -9.94 -4.22
N HIS A 3 13.94 -10.92 -4.39
CA HIS A 3 12.67 -10.96 -3.68
C HIS A 3 12.97 -11.02 -2.18
N THR A 4 12.50 -10.03 -1.42
CA THR A 4 12.75 -9.97 0.02
C THR A 4 11.44 -10.19 0.75
N ASN A 5 11.40 -11.20 1.62
CA ASN A 5 10.28 -11.38 2.55
C ASN A 5 10.10 -10.12 3.38
N ALA A 6 8.86 -9.68 3.56
CA ALA A 6 8.53 -8.52 4.35
C ALA A 6 7.21 -8.72 5.10
N ASP A 7 7.15 -8.17 6.31
CA ASP A 7 5.89 -7.92 6.99
C ASP A 7 5.29 -6.60 6.48
N PHE A 8 3.97 -6.57 6.37
CA PHE A 8 3.21 -5.42 5.92
C PHE A 8 2.11 -5.08 6.90
N VAL A 9 1.86 -3.79 7.08
CA VAL A 9 0.64 -3.29 7.69
C VAL A 9 -0.13 -2.51 6.64
N ILE A 10 -1.35 -2.95 6.35
CA ILE A 10 -2.28 -2.29 5.44
C ILE A 10 -3.22 -1.43 6.27
N PHE A 11 -3.37 -0.17 5.89
CA PHE A 11 -4.32 0.74 6.52
C PHE A 11 -5.00 1.63 5.50
N LYS A 12 -6.20 2.09 5.87
CA LYS A 12 -7.09 2.84 5.00
C LYS A 12 -7.31 4.25 5.52
N LYS A 13 -7.29 5.21 4.60
CA LYS A 13 -7.66 6.58 4.88
C LYS A 13 -9.17 6.70 5.00
N SER A 14 -9.63 7.39 6.02
CA SER A 14 -11.03 7.79 6.16
C SER A 14 -11.10 9.27 6.47
N VAL A 15 -12.05 9.94 5.83
CA VAL A 15 -12.29 11.37 6.03
C VAL A 15 -13.56 11.47 6.87
N GLY A 16 -13.45 12.05 8.07
CA GLY A 16 -14.61 12.21 8.96
C GLY A 16 -15.70 13.10 8.32
N PRO A 17 -16.96 12.97 8.79
CA PRO A 17 -18.03 13.88 8.36
C PRO A 17 -17.69 15.33 8.75
N VAL A 18 -18.10 16.27 7.90
CA VAL A 18 -18.10 17.70 8.24
C VAL A 18 -19.20 17.87 9.28
N GLY A 19 -18.84 18.20 10.53
CA GLY A 19 -19.84 18.64 11.51
C GLY A 19 -20.43 19.98 11.08
N ASP A 20 -21.73 20.17 11.29
CA ASP A 20 -22.47 21.36 10.83
C ASP A 20 -21.97 22.69 11.43
N ASP A 21 -21.13 22.66 12.47
CA ASP A 21 -20.72 23.86 13.22
C ASP A 21 -19.34 24.45 12.88
N GLU A 22 -18.58 23.93 11.91
CA GLU A 22 -17.23 24.46 11.66
C GLU A 22 -16.95 24.75 10.18
N LEU A 23 -17.31 25.96 9.77
CA LEU A 23 -17.01 26.59 8.48
C LEU A 23 -15.49 26.77 8.17
N ASN A 24 -14.57 26.15 8.91
CA ASN A 24 -13.13 26.18 8.62
C ASN A 24 -12.30 24.99 9.14
N SER A 25 -12.92 23.90 9.59
CA SER A 25 -12.17 22.75 10.07
C SER A 25 -11.72 21.87 8.92
N PHE A 26 -10.43 21.98 8.57
CA PHE A 26 -9.74 21.03 7.69
C PHE A 26 -10.16 19.61 8.06
N LYS A 27 -10.82 18.92 7.13
CA LYS A 27 -11.31 17.55 7.29
C LYS A 27 -10.20 16.69 7.90
N LYS A 28 -10.36 16.27 9.15
CA LYS A 28 -9.33 15.51 9.86
C LYS A 28 -9.26 14.12 9.23
N GLU A 29 -8.12 13.82 8.62
CA GLU A 29 -7.84 12.51 8.07
C GLU A 29 -7.59 11.54 9.22
N THR A 30 -8.20 10.36 9.14
CA THR A 30 -8.04 9.28 10.11
C THR A 30 -7.55 8.04 9.37
N TRP A 31 -6.65 7.28 10.01
CA TRP A 31 -6.07 6.08 9.44
C TRP A 31 -6.48 4.86 10.26
N THR A 32 -7.12 3.91 9.61
CA THR A 32 -7.60 2.68 10.25
C THR A 32 -6.78 1.50 9.77
N ARG A 33 -6.20 0.74 10.70
CA ARG A 33 -5.53 -0.53 10.35
C ARG A 33 -6.56 -1.51 9.80
N LEU A 34 -6.29 -2.07 8.62
CA LEU A 34 -7.09 -3.14 8.03
C LEU A 34 -6.54 -4.51 8.43
N LYS A 35 -5.24 -4.72 8.18
CA LYS A 35 -4.60 -6.02 8.45
C LYS A 35 -3.08 -5.92 8.53
N SER A 36 -2.48 -6.86 9.24
CA SER A 36 -1.04 -7.12 9.22
C SER A 36 -0.82 -8.46 8.53
N VAL A 37 0.04 -8.50 7.51
CA VAL A 37 0.23 -9.69 6.66
C VAL A 37 1.70 -9.85 6.28
N ARG A 38 2.06 -11.04 5.82
CA ARG A 38 3.37 -11.30 5.23
C ARG A 38 3.27 -11.41 3.73
N GLY A 39 4.35 -11.01 3.06
CA GLY A 39 4.48 -11.20 1.64
C GLY A 39 5.88 -10.87 1.14
N TYR A 40 5.96 -10.58 -0.15
CA TYR A 40 7.20 -10.23 -0.81
C TYR A 40 7.16 -8.76 -1.19
N PHE A 41 8.30 -8.10 -1.02
CA PHE A 41 8.50 -6.73 -1.48
C PHE A 41 9.67 -6.71 -2.46
N ASP A 42 9.45 -6.09 -3.61
CA ASP A 42 10.48 -5.85 -4.60
C ASP A 42 10.55 -4.37 -4.96
N PHE A 43 11.74 -3.80 -4.84
CA PHE A 43 12.02 -2.47 -5.36
C PHE A 43 12.17 -2.60 -6.86
N ASN A 44 11.27 -1.97 -7.60
CA ASN A 44 11.31 -2.06 -9.05
C ASN A 44 12.44 -1.14 -9.56
N THR A 45 13.69 -1.65 -9.56
CA THR A 45 14.87 -0.82 -9.88
C THR A 45 15.02 -0.46 -11.36
N GLN A 46 14.21 -1.03 -12.25
CA GLN A 46 14.13 -0.80 -13.71
C GLN A 46 13.01 -1.75 -14.22
N THR A 47 12.10 -1.43 -15.13
CA THR A 47 12.25 -0.68 -16.38
C THR A 47 10.87 -0.41 -16.98
N GLU A 48 10.72 0.77 -17.56
CA GLU A 48 9.86 1.12 -18.69
C GLU A 48 9.32 -0.09 -19.49
N THR A 49 8.20 -0.68 -19.08
CA THR A 49 7.47 -1.58 -19.97
C THR A 49 6.78 -0.73 -21.02
N LYS A 50 7.41 -0.63 -22.20
CA LYS A 50 6.77 -0.12 -23.42
C LYS A 50 5.62 -1.05 -23.79
N GLY A 51 4.42 -0.73 -23.31
CA GLY A 51 3.20 -1.20 -23.95
C GLY A 51 3.08 -0.59 -25.34
N THR A 52 2.71 -1.41 -26.33
CA THR A 52 2.40 -0.99 -27.70
C THR A 52 1.11 -0.16 -27.72
N GLY A 53 1.21 1.12 -27.39
CA GLY A 53 0.11 2.08 -27.42
C GLY A 53 -0.72 2.12 -26.14
N GLY A 54 -0.76 3.27 -25.48
CA GLY A 54 -1.57 3.50 -24.28
C GLY A 54 -0.73 3.99 -23.10
N GLU A 55 -1.31 4.88 -22.30
CA GLU A 55 -0.62 5.74 -21.34
C GLU A 55 0.23 5.00 -20.29
N ARG A 56 1.34 5.65 -19.91
CA ARG A 56 2.36 5.14 -18.98
C ARG A 56 1.78 5.00 -17.56
N GLN A 57 1.85 3.80 -16.97
CA GLN A 57 1.64 3.62 -15.52
C GLN A 57 2.90 3.00 -14.91
N GLY A 58 3.71 3.83 -14.26
CA GLY A 58 4.93 3.41 -13.56
C GLY A 58 4.67 3.26 -12.06
N TYR A 59 5.26 2.22 -11.47
CA TYR A 59 5.30 1.98 -10.02
C TYR A 59 6.74 1.94 -9.55
N ASP A 60 6.98 2.42 -8.33
CA ASP A 60 8.31 2.45 -7.70
C ASP A 60 8.64 1.11 -7.02
N ALA A 61 7.62 0.35 -6.63
CA ALA A 61 7.78 -0.97 -6.02
C ALA A 61 6.57 -1.88 -6.30
N ILE A 62 6.76 -3.17 -6.03
CA ILE A 62 5.71 -4.20 -6.06
C ILE A 62 5.65 -4.90 -4.70
N ALA A 63 4.45 -5.08 -4.17
CA ALA A 63 4.17 -5.99 -3.06
C ALA A 63 3.34 -7.18 -3.56
N GLU A 64 3.77 -8.39 -3.21
CA GLU A 64 3.03 -9.63 -3.47
C GLU A 64 2.54 -10.20 -2.14
N ILE A 65 1.24 -10.44 -2.02
CA ILE A 65 0.59 -10.91 -0.79
C ILE A 65 -0.31 -12.09 -1.14
N LEU A 66 -0.29 -13.14 -0.32
CA LEU A 66 -1.22 -14.27 -0.49
C LEU A 66 -2.66 -13.76 -0.35
N PHE A 67 -3.55 -14.15 -1.27
CA PHE A 67 -4.94 -13.71 -1.24
C PHE A 67 -5.65 -14.14 0.05
N ASP A 68 -5.45 -15.38 0.49
CA ASP A 68 -6.05 -15.92 1.72
C ASP A 68 -5.70 -15.06 2.96
N GLU A 69 -4.49 -14.49 2.98
CA GLU A 69 -4.04 -13.58 4.05
C GLU A 69 -4.79 -12.25 4.05
N ILE A 70 -5.41 -11.82 2.94
CA ILE A 70 -6.13 -10.54 2.83
C ILE A 70 -7.60 -10.69 2.44
N GLU A 71 -8.10 -11.91 2.25
CA GLU A 71 -9.46 -12.20 1.80
C GLU A 71 -10.50 -11.45 2.63
N SER A 72 -10.34 -11.49 3.96
CA SER A 72 -11.24 -10.86 4.94
C SER A 72 -11.36 -9.33 4.81
N VAL A 73 -10.40 -8.67 4.16
CA VAL A 73 -10.37 -7.21 3.95
C VAL A 73 -10.33 -6.84 2.47
N SER A 74 -10.43 -7.81 1.57
CA SER A 74 -10.27 -7.62 0.12
C SER A 74 -11.23 -6.57 -0.46
N ASN A 75 -12.47 -6.54 0.03
CA ASN A 75 -13.49 -5.57 -0.34
C ASN A 75 -13.21 -4.13 0.13
N GLN A 76 -12.25 -3.93 1.03
CA GLN A 76 -11.84 -2.62 1.53
C GLN A 76 -10.56 -2.11 0.85
N LEU A 77 -9.86 -2.96 0.09
CA LEU A 77 -8.61 -2.60 -0.57
C LEU A 77 -8.89 -1.74 -1.82
N ASP A 78 -8.37 -0.52 -1.80
CA ASP A 78 -8.47 0.44 -2.90
C ASP A 78 -7.27 1.42 -2.85
N GLN A 79 -7.27 2.42 -3.72
CA GLN A 79 -6.21 3.44 -3.80
C GLN A 79 -6.17 4.40 -2.59
N THR A 80 -7.16 4.34 -1.68
CA THR A 80 -7.12 5.10 -0.41
C THR A 80 -6.38 4.34 0.69
N CYS A 81 -5.97 3.11 0.41
CA CYS A 81 -5.15 2.29 1.28
C CYS A 81 -3.66 2.56 1.06
N ARG A 82 -2.87 2.32 2.11
CA ARG A 82 -1.41 2.38 2.10
C ARG A 82 -0.82 1.11 2.67
N ILE A 83 0.38 0.77 2.22
CA ILE A 83 1.17 -0.37 2.70
C ILE A 83 2.40 0.16 3.43
N PHE A 84 2.47 -0.07 4.73
CA PHE A 84 3.70 0.13 5.48
C PHE A 84 4.52 -1.16 5.49
N ARG A 85 5.77 -1.07 5.03
CA ARG A 85 6.73 -2.19 5.05
C ARG A 85 7.40 -2.24 6.43
N GLY A 86 7.00 -3.21 7.24
CA GLY A 86 7.42 -3.38 8.62
C GLY A 86 6.26 -3.82 9.50
N THR A 87 6.48 -3.79 10.82
CA THR A 87 5.46 -4.14 11.81
C THR A 87 5.07 -2.92 12.63
N ILE A 88 3.80 -2.86 13.02
CA ILE A 88 3.27 -1.87 13.95
C ILE A 88 2.47 -2.67 14.97
N ALA A 89 2.77 -2.50 16.26
CA ALA A 89 2.07 -3.22 17.33
C ALA A 89 0.55 -2.98 17.26
N GLU A 90 -0.24 -4.03 17.52
CA GLU A 90 -1.69 -4.00 17.29
C GLU A 90 -2.41 -2.93 18.12
N ASN A 91 -1.89 -2.64 19.32
CA ASN A 91 -2.41 -1.61 20.22
C ASN A 91 -1.99 -0.18 19.86
N LEU A 92 -1.06 0.02 18.93
CA LEU A 92 -0.61 1.35 18.52
C LEU A 92 -1.49 1.90 17.38
N PRO A 93 -2.01 3.13 17.51
CA PRO A 93 -2.76 3.79 16.45
C PRO A 93 -1.86 4.14 15.26
N ILE A 94 -2.43 4.16 14.06
CA ILE A 94 -1.73 4.62 12.86
C ILE A 94 -1.75 6.16 12.88
N THR A 95 -0.58 6.75 13.18
CA THR A 95 -0.43 8.21 13.16
C THR A 95 -0.22 8.72 11.74
N GLU A 96 -0.47 10.01 11.55
CA GLU A 96 -0.20 10.69 10.27
C GLU A 96 1.28 10.61 9.86
N GLU A 97 2.21 10.54 10.83
CA GLU A 97 3.63 10.37 10.57
C GLU A 97 3.94 9.00 9.98
N ILE A 98 3.37 7.94 10.54
CA ILE A 98 3.47 6.58 9.98
C ILE A 98 2.87 6.57 8.58
N ALA A 99 1.68 7.14 8.42
CA ALA A 99 0.99 7.18 7.14
C ALA A 99 1.80 7.87 6.05
N LYS A 100 2.53 8.95 6.37
CA LYS A 100 3.43 9.66 5.43
C LYS A 100 4.64 8.85 4.98
N THR A 101 5.01 7.79 5.70
CA THR A 101 6.14 6.92 5.34
C THR A 101 5.70 5.64 4.60
N ALA A 102 4.40 5.38 4.54
CA ALA A 102 3.85 4.20 3.89
C ALA A 102 3.63 4.41 2.39
N TRP A 103 3.73 3.31 1.66
CA TRP A 103 3.61 3.26 0.21
C TRP A 103 2.16 3.46 -0.21
N ASN A 104 1.93 4.29 -1.22
CA ASN A 104 0.60 4.48 -1.79
C ASN A 104 0.27 3.31 -2.73
N ILE A 105 -0.94 2.74 -2.59
CA ILE A 105 -1.45 1.76 -3.55
C ILE A 105 -1.89 2.52 -4.80
N GLU A 106 -1.20 2.27 -5.91
CA GLU A 106 -1.53 2.88 -7.19
C GLU A 106 -2.46 1.95 -8.00
N GLN A 107 -2.12 0.67 -8.07
CA GLN A 107 -2.87 -0.30 -8.87
C GLN A 107 -2.76 -1.72 -8.31
N PHE A 108 -3.84 -2.47 -8.46
CA PHE A 108 -3.82 -3.93 -8.36
C PHE A 108 -3.47 -4.51 -9.74
N LEU A 109 -2.32 -5.16 -9.82
CA LEU A 109 -1.86 -5.83 -11.03
C LEU A 109 -2.58 -7.19 -11.17
N PRO A 110 -2.63 -7.78 -12.39
CA PRO A 110 -3.20 -9.10 -12.57
C PRO A 110 -2.63 -10.09 -11.56
N GLY A 111 -3.53 -10.74 -10.82
CA GLY A 111 -3.15 -11.70 -9.78
C GLY A 111 -2.32 -12.84 -10.37
N LYS A 112 -1.38 -13.35 -9.58
CA LYS A 112 -0.52 -14.47 -9.95
C LYS A 112 -1.00 -15.72 -9.25
N GLN A 113 -1.08 -16.83 -9.98
CA GLN A 113 -1.20 -18.15 -9.34
C GLN A 113 0.19 -18.75 -9.15
N SER A 114 0.47 -19.20 -7.94
CA SER A 114 1.72 -19.90 -7.59
C SER A 114 1.36 -21.26 -7.00
N GLY A 115 1.35 -22.29 -7.85
CA GLY A 115 0.81 -23.60 -7.48
C GLY A 115 -0.67 -23.51 -7.13
N ASN A 116 -1.03 -23.89 -5.90
CA ASN A 116 -2.40 -23.84 -5.40
C ASN A 116 -2.75 -22.51 -4.69
N PHE A 117 -1.85 -21.53 -4.72
CA PHE A 117 -2.04 -20.26 -4.02
C PHE A 117 -2.34 -19.13 -4.99
N SER A 118 -3.32 -18.30 -4.63
CA SER A 118 -3.61 -17.04 -5.32
C SER A 118 -2.82 -15.92 -4.67
N VAL A 119 -2.14 -15.10 -5.47
CA VAL A 119 -1.29 -13.99 -5.03
C VAL A 119 -1.85 -12.69 -5.59
N VAL A 120 -2.10 -11.73 -4.69
CA VAL A 120 -2.41 -10.35 -5.04
C VAL A 120 -1.12 -9.59 -5.25
N VAL A 121 -1.00 -8.97 -6.42
CA VAL A 121 0.16 -8.17 -6.80
C VAL A 121 -0.25 -6.71 -6.81
N VAL A 122 0.44 -5.89 -6.00
CA VAL A 122 0.10 -4.49 -5.79
C VAL A 122 1.25 -3.60 -6.28
N GLY A 123 0.95 -2.72 -7.23
CA GLY A 123 1.82 -1.66 -7.70
C GLY A 123 1.81 -0.49 -6.72
N LEU A 124 2.99 -0.11 -6.25
CA LEU A 124 3.16 0.88 -5.19
C LEU A 124 3.94 2.11 -5.69
N LYS A 125 3.54 3.29 -5.20
CA LYS A 125 4.30 4.53 -5.36
C LYS A 125 4.95 4.96 -4.06
N LEU A 126 6.08 5.64 -4.20
CA LEU A 126 6.80 6.26 -3.11
C LEU A 126 5.88 7.19 -2.29
N PRO A 127 6.09 7.28 -0.97
CA PRO A 127 5.35 8.21 -0.14
C PRO A 127 5.62 9.68 -0.51
N GLU A 128 4.59 10.53 -0.51
CA GLU A 128 4.68 11.94 -0.95
C GLU A 128 5.72 12.79 -0.20
N LYS A 129 6.10 12.40 1.04
CA LYS A 129 7.07 13.12 1.89
C LYS A 129 8.33 12.33 2.23
N GLY A 130 8.69 11.34 1.43
CA GLY A 130 9.87 10.53 1.68
C GLY A 130 10.72 10.35 0.43
N ASN A 131 11.70 11.25 0.22
CA ASN A 131 12.98 10.83 -0.34
C ASN A 131 13.60 9.82 0.65
N GLN A 132 13.08 8.60 0.72
CA GLN A 132 13.78 7.51 1.38
C GLN A 132 14.97 7.19 0.47
N VAL A 133 16.14 7.70 0.86
CA VAL A 133 17.40 7.32 0.23
C VAL A 133 17.58 5.82 0.46
N PHE A 134 17.33 5.02 -0.58
CA PHE A 134 17.69 3.62 -0.57
C PHE A 134 19.22 3.52 -0.63
N LEU A 135 19.86 3.38 0.54
CA LEU A 135 21.28 3.04 0.59
C LEU A 135 21.43 1.62 0.04
N ARG A 136 22.16 1.50 -1.08
CA ARG A 136 22.53 0.25 -1.74
C ARG A 136 23.51 -0.57 -0.92
#